data_AF-A0A423WC59-F1
#
_entry.id   AF-A0A423WC59-F1
#
_cell.length_a   1.000
_cell.length_b   1.000
_cell.length_c   1.000
_cell.angle_alpha   90.00
_cell.angle_beta   90.00
_cell.angle_gamma   90.00
#
_symmetry.space_group_name_H-M   'P 1'
#
loop_
_entity.id
_entity.type
_entity.pdbx_description
1 polymer ?
#
loop_
_entity_poly.entity_id
_entity_poly.type
_entity_poly.pdbx_seq_one_letter_code
_entity_poly.pdbx_strand_id
1 'polypeptide(L)'
;MHYTSSLSTASLCLAATVFAVPQSTGNTDINGNPQAQLDLNAATQDMTAHGHKWTIRSLRRTCNHRDSECEWFFYIDTDHRRRPTECHFFVRGQSASRTDTQGNRCGHFAVSSGWSGQFGPGQGFTVLSVVDQVDKLIAWPGYTDKQLEAGETIQTLPPLREQAKIVDAWTEERKSLIPGILQKYNVDAWIISQREYAEDTVFWALKEFEQFSARRRTTQLFLANATGGSQSAYNWIDNTALVWTELRSILADQQPRTIALNTHAELAFSGGLHAGERDAIEAALGNEWAERFVLEPMIAVEVVATMVDSRLEWYRKMMETAWAIIEEAFSNKIITPGKTTTLDLEWWMRERIQSLNYTTWFQPSVYILNADDCSMCSDSQSQEQAMMRTFPGDRDHVIRHGDIIHTDFGVTALGLNTDTQHLGYVLSPGETVDDIPESVLEGMKKVNRLQDMTREHMKIGMTGNEILNNIRTQMEKEGIEGKIYCHATGEFGHSAGTVIGMTNLQDEVPFLGDLPLLKNTYYSIELYAENYIPEKNMSVKFPMEEDVYWSEESQTWEWVYGRQSEYLIVDPQQDQGAVQRQPEMEL
;
A
#
# COMPACT_ATOMS: atom_id res chain seq x y z
N MET A 1 40.12 63.51 56.85
CA MET A 1 40.14 62.18 57.47
C MET A 1 39.11 61.31 56.77
N HIS A 2 39.61 60.22 56.16
CA HIS A 2 38.99 59.02 55.57
C HIS A 2 37.51 58.99 55.08
N TYR A 3 37.36 58.84 53.74
CA TYR A 3 36.74 57.73 52.97
C TYR A 3 35.63 56.88 53.64
N THR A 4 34.53 56.41 53.02
CA THR A 4 34.18 56.14 51.61
C THR A 4 32.66 55.83 51.50
N SER A 5 32.01 56.27 50.40
CA SER A 5 31.01 55.60 49.52
C SER A 5 30.19 54.37 50.02
N SER A 6 28.93 54.10 49.65
CA SER A 6 28.11 54.56 48.50
C SER A 6 26.70 53.94 48.51
N LEU A 7 25.74 54.77 48.10
CA LEU A 7 24.66 54.58 47.11
C LEU A 7 23.43 53.70 47.38
N SER A 8 22.31 54.43 47.31
CA SER A 8 20.88 54.12 47.26
C SER A 8 20.41 53.44 45.97
N THR A 9 19.24 52.78 46.03
CA THR A 9 18.03 52.96 45.16
C THR A 9 16.97 51.92 45.59
N ALA A 10 15.85 52.30 46.21
CA ALA A 10 14.62 52.89 45.67
C ALA A 10 13.78 51.90 44.81
N SER A 11 12.77 51.29 45.44
CA SER A 11 11.67 50.57 44.80
C SER A 11 10.72 51.54 44.10
N LEU A 12 10.34 51.21 42.87
CA LEU A 12 9.12 51.71 42.23
C LEU A 12 8.39 50.54 41.55
N CYS A 13 7.11 50.39 41.87
CA CYS A 13 6.19 49.47 41.20
C CYS A 13 5.87 49.97 39.78
N LEU A 14 5.98 49.09 38.79
CA LEU A 14 5.18 49.16 37.57
C LEU A 14 4.38 47.86 37.45
N ALA A 15 3.06 48.01 37.28
CA ALA A 15 2.16 46.93 36.90
C ALA A 15 2.37 46.62 35.40
N ALA A 16 2.56 45.33 35.09
CA ALA A 16 2.41 44.81 33.74
C ALA A 16 1.24 43.82 33.76
N THR A 17 0.18 44.15 33.04
CA THR A 17 -0.89 43.20 32.70
C THR A 17 -0.33 42.27 31.63
N VAL A 18 -0.13 40.99 31.96
CA VAL A 18 0.12 39.93 30.99
C VAL A 18 -1.16 39.11 30.89
N PHE A 19 -1.70 38.98 29.68
CA PHE A 19 -2.76 38.04 29.40
C PHE A 19 -2.22 36.62 29.59
N ALA A 20 -2.77 35.89 30.55
CA ALA A 20 -2.65 34.44 30.57
C ALA A 20 -3.53 33.90 29.43
N VAL A 21 -2.91 33.56 28.31
CA VAL A 21 -3.55 32.74 27.28
C VAL A 21 -3.56 31.31 27.82
N PRO A 22 -4.68 30.59 27.79
CA PRO A 22 -4.68 29.17 28.12
C PRO A 22 -3.69 28.47 27.20
N GLN A 23 -2.77 27.65 27.73
CA GLN A 23 -2.19 26.59 26.91
C GLN A 23 -3.36 25.70 26.50
N SER A 24 -3.84 25.88 25.27
CA SER A 24 -4.71 24.89 24.65
C SER A 24 -3.91 23.61 24.59
N THR A 25 -4.51 22.52 25.06
CA THR A 25 -4.22 21.18 24.55
C THR A 25 -4.55 21.20 23.06
N GLY A 26 -3.65 21.74 22.25
CA GLY A 26 -3.75 21.69 20.81
C GLY A 26 -3.54 20.25 20.42
N ASN A 27 -4.44 19.69 19.63
CA ASN A 27 -4.27 18.39 18.98
C ASN A 27 -3.21 18.49 17.88
N THR A 28 -2.10 19.21 18.08
CA THR A 28 -1.08 19.43 17.06
C THR A 28 0.33 19.26 17.62
N ASP A 29 1.23 18.67 16.84
CA ASP A 29 2.65 18.51 17.11
C ASP A 29 3.40 19.86 17.09
N ILE A 30 4.69 19.85 17.42
CA ILE A 30 5.57 21.01 17.48
C ILE A 30 5.69 21.76 16.15
N ASN A 31 5.34 21.10 15.04
CA ASN A 31 5.33 21.67 13.71
C ASN A 31 3.91 22.08 13.25
N GLY A 32 2.89 21.92 14.10
CA GLY A 32 1.50 22.31 13.81
C GLY A 32 0.64 21.24 13.14
N ASN A 33 1.15 20.01 12.95
CA ASN A 33 0.40 18.90 12.36
C ASN A 33 -0.49 18.21 13.39
N PRO A 34 -1.63 17.60 13.05
CA PRO A 34 -2.45 16.87 14.01
C PRO A 34 -1.66 15.83 14.84
N GLN A 35 -1.90 15.77 16.16
CA GLN A 35 -1.31 14.76 17.04
C GLN A 35 -1.82 13.36 16.67
N ALA A 36 -0.92 12.38 16.72
CA ALA A 36 -1.25 10.99 16.40
C ALA A 36 -2.29 10.42 17.38
N GLN A 37 -3.31 9.76 16.85
CA GLN A 37 -4.28 9.03 17.66
C GLN A 37 -3.76 7.62 17.97
N LEU A 38 -4.29 6.97 19.01
CA LEU A 38 -3.96 5.58 19.31
C LEU A 38 -4.34 4.70 18.11
N ASP A 39 -3.34 4.17 17.43
CA ASP A 39 -3.50 3.18 16.38
C ASP A 39 -3.08 1.80 16.91
N LEU A 40 -4.05 0.89 17.01
CA LEU A 40 -3.83 -0.47 17.47
C LEU A 40 -3.04 -1.31 16.45
N ASN A 41 -2.92 -0.86 15.21
CA ASN A 41 -2.26 -1.55 14.11
C ASN A 41 -0.86 -1.00 13.80
N ALA A 42 -0.44 0.11 14.44
CA ALA A 42 0.86 0.71 14.24
C ALA A 42 2.01 -0.28 14.54
N ALA A 43 3.12 -0.15 13.80
CA ALA A 43 4.32 -0.98 13.98
C ALA A 43 4.76 -1.00 15.46
N THR A 44 4.94 -2.21 16.00
CA THR A 44 5.23 -2.43 17.42
C THR A 44 6.64 -2.95 17.63
N GLN A 45 7.37 -2.38 18.59
CA GLN A 45 8.62 -2.98 19.08
C GLN A 45 8.31 -3.91 20.27
N ASP A 46 8.46 -5.23 20.08
CA ASP A 46 8.26 -6.23 21.14
C ASP A 46 9.55 -6.41 21.97
N MET A 47 9.42 -6.38 23.30
CA MET A 47 10.54 -6.37 24.24
C MET A 47 10.40 -7.45 25.34
N THR A 48 10.08 -8.70 24.98
CA THR A 48 9.82 -9.76 25.96
C THR A 48 11.00 -10.11 26.89
N ALA A 49 10.70 -10.15 28.19
CA ALA A 49 11.28 -11.08 29.15
C ALA A 49 10.13 -11.69 29.99
N HIS A 50 10.05 -13.03 30.02
CA HIS A 50 9.07 -13.90 30.69
C HIS A 50 7.87 -13.23 31.42
N GLY A 51 6.69 -13.29 30.80
CA GLY A 51 5.38 -13.12 31.47
C GLY A 51 4.65 -11.80 31.22
N HIS A 52 5.33 -10.77 30.72
CA HIS A 52 4.72 -9.47 30.44
C HIS A 52 5.20 -8.95 29.08
N LYS A 53 4.38 -9.04 28.04
CA LYS A 53 4.67 -8.45 26.73
C LYS A 53 4.45 -6.94 26.81
N TRP A 54 5.43 -6.19 26.33
CA TRP A 54 5.39 -4.73 26.29
C TRP A 54 5.57 -4.30 24.85
N THR A 55 4.82 -3.28 24.46
CA THR A 55 4.75 -2.81 23.08
C THR A 55 4.64 -1.30 23.07
N ILE A 56 5.51 -0.66 22.30
CA ILE A 56 5.40 0.76 21.99
C ILE A 56 4.61 0.90 20.69
N ARG A 57 3.53 1.68 20.70
CA ARG A 57 2.63 1.90 19.56
C ARG A 57 2.69 3.36 19.10
N SER A 58 2.50 3.57 17.81
CA SER A 58 2.36 4.90 17.19
C SER A 58 3.53 5.83 17.55
N LEU A 59 4.76 5.30 17.55
CA LEU A 59 5.94 6.06 17.95
C LEU A 59 6.30 7.10 16.90
N ARG A 60 6.28 8.37 17.31
CA ARG A 60 6.71 9.50 16.52
C ARG A 60 7.69 10.35 17.31
N ARG A 61 8.78 10.75 16.66
CA ARG A 61 9.70 11.78 17.13
C ARG A 61 9.72 12.89 16.09
N THR A 62 9.18 14.06 16.43
CA THR A 62 9.14 15.20 15.54
C THR A 62 10.05 16.30 16.08
N CYS A 63 11.07 16.65 15.32
CA CYS A 63 12.01 17.71 15.67
C CYS A 63 11.68 18.99 14.92
N ASN A 64 11.85 20.14 15.58
CA ASN A 64 11.77 21.41 14.89
C ASN A 64 12.95 21.57 13.92
N HIS A 65 12.81 22.46 12.93
CA HIS A 65 13.81 22.68 11.88
C HIS A 65 15.24 22.94 12.41
N ARG A 66 15.38 23.49 13.62
CA ARG A 66 16.69 23.80 14.21
C ARG A 66 17.31 22.63 15.00
N ASP A 67 16.63 21.49 15.08
CA ASP A 67 16.93 20.38 15.98
C ASP A 67 17.20 20.86 17.42
N SER A 68 16.45 21.88 17.83
CA SER A 68 16.59 22.52 19.15
C SER A 68 15.57 21.99 20.15
N GLU A 69 14.49 21.40 19.62
CA GLU A 69 13.44 20.76 20.38
C GLU A 69 12.87 19.60 19.54
N CYS A 70 12.71 18.43 20.17
CA CYS A 70 12.01 17.29 19.60
C CYS A 70 10.86 16.87 20.51
N GLU A 71 9.68 16.74 19.93
CA GLU A 71 8.51 16.14 20.55
C GLU A 71 8.55 14.63 20.37
N TRP A 72 8.28 13.90 21.44
CA TRP A 72 8.09 12.46 21.45
C TRP A 72 6.65 12.15 21.80
N PHE A 73 6.02 11.31 20.97
CA PHE A 73 4.67 10.85 21.17
C PHE A 73 4.57 9.35 20.87
N PHE A 74 3.99 8.57 21.79
CA PHE A 74 3.71 7.15 21.61
C PHE A 74 2.78 6.61 22.70
N TYR A 75 2.34 5.37 22.57
CA TYR A 75 1.61 4.65 23.62
C TYR A 75 2.41 3.46 24.14
N ILE A 76 2.37 3.25 25.45
CA ILE A 76 2.93 2.09 26.14
C ILE A 76 1.80 1.09 26.41
N ASP A 77 1.83 -0.04 25.72
CA ASP A 77 0.92 -1.15 25.90
C ASP A 77 1.65 -2.29 26.61
N THR A 78 1.05 -2.80 27.69
CA THR A 78 1.63 -3.91 28.48
C THR A 78 0.82 -5.20 28.37
N ASP A 79 -0.17 -5.25 27.46
CA ASP A 79 -1.12 -6.35 27.19
C ASP A 79 -2.03 -6.77 28.37
N HIS A 80 -1.58 -6.61 29.62
CA HIS A 80 -2.30 -6.99 30.83
C HIS A 80 -3.12 -5.84 31.44
N ARG A 81 -3.04 -4.63 30.88
CA ARG A 81 -3.84 -3.46 31.28
C ARG A 81 -4.87 -3.13 30.21
N ARG A 82 -6.07 -2.71 30.64
CA ARG A 82 -7.23 -2.49 29.73
C ARG A 82 -7.03 -1.41 28.66
N ARG A 83 -6.07 -0.48 28.85
CA ARG A 83 -5.80 0.61 27.90
C ARG A 83 -4.30 0.93 27.86
N PRO A 84 -3.73 1.16 26.68
CA PRO A 84 -2.38 1.69 26.54
C PRO A 84 -2.24 3.05 27.24
N THR A 85 -1.06 3.33 27.79
CA THR A 85 -0.74 4.60 28.44
C THR A 85 -0.05 5.52 27.45
N GLU A 86 -0.65 6.66 27.17
CA GLU A 86 -0.03 7.72 26.35
C GLU A 86 1.25 8.23 27.00
N CYS A 87 2.25 8.47 26.17
CA CYS A 87 3.51 9.07 26.56
C CYS A 87 3.84 10.20 25.59
N HIS A 88 3.84 11.42 26.15
CA HIS A 88 4.07 12.65 25.41
C HIS A 88 5.04 13.53 26.19
N PHE A 89 6.18 13.86 25.58
CA PHE A 89 7.19 14.72 26.20
C PHE A 89 8.06 15.43 25.17
N PHE A 90 8.78 16.46 25.61
CA PHE A 90 9.67 17.25 24.76
C PHE A 90 11.11 17.12 25.24
N VAL A 91 12.02 17.06 24.28
CA VAL A 91 13.47 17.04 24.48
C VAL A 91 14.03 18.34 23.91
N ARG A 92 14.82 19.08 24.70
CA ARG A 92 15.45 20.34 24.27
C ARG A 92 16.97 20.22 24.34
N GLY A 93 17.68 20.72 23.34
CA GLY A 93 19.13 20.64 23.26
C GLY A 93 19.70 21.43 22.09
N GLN A 94 21.03 21.43 21.93
CA GLN A 94 21.67 21.94 20.70
C GLN A 94 21.55 20.95 19.52
N SER A 95 21.28 19.68 19.82
CA SER A 95 20.88 18.62 18.89
C SER A 95 19.89 17.73 19.63
N ALA A 96 18.64 18.19 19.73
CA ALA A 96 17.60 17.57 20.53
C ALA A 96 17.35 16.12 20.13
N SER A 97 17.49 15.79 18.85
CA SER A 97 17.41 14.43 18.30
C SER A 97 18.46 13.46 18.89
N ARG A 98 19.57 13.99 19.42
CA ARG A 98 20.70 13.22 19.98
C ARG A 98 20.92 13.50 21.47
N THR A 99 19.95 14.13 22.12
CA THR A 99 20.05 14.53 23.53
C THR A 99 19.45 13.47 24.44
N ASP A 100 20.23 13.00 25.41
CA ASP A 100 19.77 12.09 26.44
C ASP A 100 18.73 12.77 27.34
N THR A 101 17.72 12.01 27.77
CA THR A 101 16.71 12.48 28.72
C THR A 101 16.55 11.53 29.88
N GLN A 102 16.09 12.04 31.03
CA GLN A 102 15.85 11.24 32.21
C GLN A 102 14.52 11.61 32.87
N GLY A 103 13.72 10.59 33.17
CA GLY A 103 12.59 10.71 34.10
C GLY A 103 11.34 11.41 33.57
N ASN A 104 11.08 11.40 32.26
CA ASN A 104 9.82 11.87 31.68
C ASN A 104 8.67 10.99 32.20
N ARG A 105 7.61 11.59 32.74
CA ARG A 105 6.50 10.83 33.35
C ARG A 105 5.39 10.60 32.34
N CYS A 106 5.05 9.33 32.11
CA CYS A 106 3.96 8.91 31.24
C CYS A 106 3.01 8.01 32.04
N GLY A 107 2.01 8.63 32.68
CA GLY A 107 1.21 7.97 33.71
C GLY A 107 2.08 7.49 34.88
N HIS A 108 2.12 6.16 35.08
CA HIS A 108 2.93 5.51 36.11
C HIS A 108 4.28 4.99 35.58
N PHE A 109 4.56 5.21 34.30
CA PHE A 109 5.87 4.92 33.70
C PHE A 109 6.80 6.13 33.86
N ALA A 110 8.08 5.85 34.09
CA ALA A 110 9.15 6.82 33.90
C ALA A 110 9.94 6.44 32.64
N VAL A 111 10.02 7.37 31.70
CA VAL A 111 10.70 7.22 30.41
C VAL A 111 11.96 8.06 30.37
N SER A 112 13.08 7.43 30.05
CA SER A 112 14.36 8.10 29.76
C SER A 112 14.78 7.75 28.33
N SER A 113 15.67 8.53 27.73
CA SER A 113 16.26 8.22 26.41
C SER A 113 17.77 8.34 26.48
N GLY A 114 18.48 7.41 25.83
CA GLY A 114 19.92 7.45 25.65
C GLY A 114 20.27 7.31 24.18
N TRP A 115 20.98 8.29 23.62
CA TRP A 115 21.46 8.27 22.24
C TRP A 115 22.90 7.79 22.16
N SER A 116 23.23 7.00 21.13
CA SER A 116 24.60 6.55 20.88
C SER A 116 24.93 6.55 19.40
N GLY A 117 26.05 7.19 19.06
CA GLY A 117 26.66 7.16 17.73
C GLY A 117 27.79 6.13 17.60
N GLN A 118 27.89 5.15 18.52
CA GLN A 118 29.06 4.25 18.62
C GLN A 118 29.33 3.41 17.36
N PHE A 119 28.34 3.24 16.48
CA PHE A 119 28.45 2.44 15.27
C PHE A 119 28.90 3.23 14.03
N GLY A 120 29.31 4.50 14.22
CA GLY A 120 29.87 5.34 13.17
C GLY A 120 28.89 6.38 12.60
N PRO A 121 29.36 7.25 11.69
CA PRO A 121 28.53 8.31 11.11
C PRO A 121 27.27 7.76 10.43
N GLY A 122 26.12 8.36 10.71
CA GLY A 122 24.82 7.96 10.12
C GLY A 122 24.21 6.66 10.70
N GLN A 123 24.82 6.07 11.73
CA GLN A 123 24.37 4.85 12.41
C GLN A 123 24.01 5.12 13.88
N GLY A 124 23.52 6.33 14.18
CA GLY A 124 23.05 6.69 15.50
C GLY A 124 21.79 5.91 15.86
N PHE A 125 21.60 5.64 17.15
CA PHE A 125 20.38 5.02 17.67
C PHE A 125 20.05 5.58 19.04
N THR A 126 18.76 5.62 19.34
CA THR A 126 18.21 6.00 20.64
C THR A 126 17.59 4.77 21.30
N VAL A 127 17.95 4.52 22.55
CA VAL A 127 17.28 3.52 23.40
C VAL A 127 16.41 4.26 24.41
N LEU A 128 15.13 3.93 24.47
CA LEU A 128 14.27 4.38 25.55
C LEU A 128 14.46 3.46 26.76
N SER A 129 14.39 4.01 27.96
CA SER A 129 14.26 3.28 29.22
C SER A 129 12.84 3.48 29.72
N VAL A 130 11.99 2.47 29.65
CA VAL A 130 10.60 2.57 30.10
C VAL A 130 10.45 1.79 31.40
N VAL A 131 10.32 2.48 32.52
CA VAL A 131 10.24 1.91 33.87
C VAL A 131 8.79 1.94 34.37
N ASP A 132 8.17 0.80 34.60
CA ASP A 132 6.90 0.72 35.34
C ASP A 132 7.18 0.89 36.84
N GLN A 133 6.77 2.02 37.40
CA GLN A 133 7.01 2.31 38.81
C GLN A 133 6.13 1.50 39.77
N VAL A 134 5.03 0.91 39.28
CA VAL A 134 4.09 0.09 40.04
C VAL A 134 4.56 -1.35 40.07
N ASP A 135 4.73 -1.95 38.89
CA ASP A 135 5.07 -3.36 38.75
C ASP A 135 6.58 -3.64 38.85
N LYS A 136 7.40 -2.57 38.96
CA LYS A 136 8.86 -2.62 39.09
C LYS A 136 9.55 -3.35 37.93
N LEU A 137 9.00 -3.15 36.73
CA LEU A 137 9.51 -3.70 35.48
C LEU A 137 10.18 -2.61 34.65
N ILE A 138 11.04 -3.03 33.72
CA ILE A 138 11.76 -2.13 32.82
C ILE A 138 11.86 -2.73 31.42
N ALA A 139 11.66 -1.90 30.40
CA ALA A 139 11.83 -2.23 28.99
C ALA A 139 12.79 -1.24 28.31
N TRP A 140 13.52 -1.71 27.30
CA TRP A 140 14.56 -0.93 26.61
C TRP A 140 14.41 -0.94 25.08
N PRO A 141 13.34 -0.40 24.50
CA PRO A 141 13.19 -0.39 23.04
C PRO A 141 14.21 0.55 22.40
N GLY A 142 14.85 0.06 21.33
CA GLY A 142 15.89 0.79 20.59
C GLY A 142 15.46 1.10 19.17
N TYR A 143 15.76 2.31 18.71
CA TYR A 143 15.41 2.80 17.38
C TYR A 143 16.62 3.49 16.77
N THR A 144 16.90 3.22 15.50
CA THR A 144 17.92 3.97 14.76
C THR A 144 17.46 5.41 14.51
N ASP A 145 18.40 6.33 14.31
CA ASP A 145 18.06 7.72 13.96
C ASP A 145 17.20 7.75 12.70
N LYS A 146 17.44 6.88 11.72
CA LYS A 146 16.62 6.75 10.51
C LYS A 146 15.17 6.38 10.79
N GLN A 147 14.93 5.40 11.68
CA GLN A 147 13.56 5.03 12.11
C GLN A 147 12.85 6.17 12.83
N LEU A 148 13.59 7.07 13.48
CA LEU A 148 13.04 8.19 14.25
C LEU A 148 12.98 9.52 13.48
N GLU A 149 13.70 9.65 12.37
CA GLU A 149 13.81 10.87 11.58
C GLU A 149 12.68 10.99 10.56
N ALA A 150 12.14 9.85 10.10
CA ALA A 150 11.14 9.82 9.06
C ALA A 150 9.70 9.64 9.57
N GLY A 151 9.49 9.07 10.77
CA GLY A 151 8.17 8.55 11.14
C GLY A 151 7.64 7.47 10.18
N GLU A 152 8.44 7.04 9.20
CA GLU A 152 8.16 5.99 8.23
C GLU A 152 8.12 4.64 8.92
N THR A 153 6.95 4.03 9.00
CA THR A 153 6.79 2.64 9.42
C THR A 153 7.00 1.72 8.23
N ILE A 154 8.26 1.57 7.77
CA ILE A 154 8.59 0.48 6.84
C ILE A 154 8.28 -0.84 7.55
N GLN A 155 7.34 -1.62 7.00
CA GLN A 155 6.86 -2.84 7.63
C GLN A 155 7.74 -4.02 7.22
N THR A 156 8.39 -4.65 8.19
CA THR A 156 9.21 -5.83 7.93
C THR A 156 8.33 -7.05 7.73
N LEU A 157 8.60 -7.83 6.69
CA LEU A 157 7.96 -9.12 6.49
C LEU A 157 8.39 -10.13 7.57
N PRO A 158 7.49 -11.05 7.98
CA PRO A 158 7.84 -12.07 8.94
C PRO A 158 8.75 -13.12 8.27
N PRO A 159 9.42 -14.00 9.04
CA PRO A 159 10.23 -15.08 8.47
C PRO A 159 9.41 -15.98 7.53
N LEU A 160 10.04 -16.56 6.49
CA LEU A 160 9.34 -17.34 5.45
C LEU A 160 8.43 -18.46 5.98
N ARG A 161 8.79 -19.11 7.10
CA ARG A 161 7.93 -20.15 7.73
C ARG A 161 6.65 -19.59 8.32
N GLU A 162 6.68 -18.35 8.78
CA GLU A 162 5.50 -17.66 9.28
C GLU A 162 4.67 -17.11 8.13
N GLN A 163 5.31 -16.58 7.08
CA GLN A 163 4.64 -16.22 5.83
C GLN A 163 3.86 -17.42 5.26
N ALA A 164 4.48 -18.61 5.22
CA ALA A 164 3.81 -19.82 4.76
C ALA A 164 2.52 -20.12 5.53
N LYS A 165 2.57 -20.07 6.87
CA LYS A 165 1.39 -20.28 7.71
C LYS A 165 0.30 -19.25 7.47
N ILE A 166 0.67 -17.99 7.28
CA ILE A 166 -0.27 -16.88 7.02
C ILE A 166 -0.97 -17.11 5.68
N VAL A 167 -0.20 -17.32 4.61
CA VAL A 167 -0.73 -17.50 3.26
C VAL A 167 -1.56 -18.77 3.14
N ASP A 168 -1.08 -19.89 3.71
CA ASP A 168 -1.82 -21.16 3.68
C ASP A 168 -3.14 -21.05 4.46
N ALA A 169 -3.18 -20.33 5.58
CA ALA A 169 -4.42 -20.08 6.32
C ALA A 169 -5.43 -19.27 5.48
N TRP A 170 -4.98 -18.25 4.76
CA TRP A 170 -5.84 -17.50 3.83
C TRP A 170 -6.34 -18.34 2.68
N THR A 171 -5.49 -19.21 2.13
CA THR A 171 -5.85 -20.14 1.06
C THR A 171 -6.93 -21.13 1.53
N GLU A 172 -6.81 -21.67 2.75
CA GLU A 172 -7.83 -22.56 3.32
C GLU A 172 -9.14 -21.81 3.63
N GLU A 173 -9.05 -20.59 4.15
CA GLU A 173 -10.22 -19.72 4.35
C GLU A 173 -10.96 -19.49 3.02
N ARG A 174 -10.24 -19.14 1.95
CA ARG A 174 -10.80 -18.99 0.61
C ARG A 174 -11.42 -20.29 0.07
N LYS A 175 -10.71 -21.42 0.18
CA LYS A 175 -11.24 -22.73 -0.27
C LYS A 175 -12.56 -23.08 0.43
N SER A 176 -12.71 -22.70 1.70
CA SER A 176 -13.93 -22.96 2.47
C SER A 176 -15.16 -22.23 1.91
N LEU A 177 -14.97 -21.15 1.14
CA LEU A 177 -16.04 -20.37 0.51
C LEU A 177 -16.53 -20.99 -0.81
N ILE A 178 -15.72 -21.85 -1.46
CA ILE A 178 -16.01 -22.40 -2.80
C ILE A 178 -17.38 -23.09 -2.86
N PRO A 179 -17.80 -23.97 -1.91
CA PRO A 179 -19.13 -24.57 -1.97
C PRO A 179 -20.27 -23.55 -2.00
N GLY A 180 -20.14 -22.45 -1.24
CA GLY A 180 -21.11 -21.35 -1.24
C GLY A 180 -21.14 -20.57 -2.55
N ILE A 181 -19.97 -20.35 -3.16
CA ILE A 181 -19.86 -19.72 -4.50
C ILE A 181 -20.51 -20.62 -5.56
N LEU A 182 -20.28 -21.93 -5.53
CA LEU A 182 -20.92 -22.87 -6.45
C LEU A 182 -22.46 -22.85 -6.31
N GLN A 183 -22.97 -22.82 -5.07
CA GLN A 183 -24.40 -22.68 -4.80
C GLN A 183 -24.97 -21.36 -5.34
N LYS A 184 -24.26 -20.24 -5.13
CA LYS A 184 -24.64 -18.90 -5.62
C LYS A 184 -24.86 -18.89 -7.14
N TYR A 185 -24.01 -19.59 -7.89
CA TYR A 185 -24.10 -19.68 -9.35
C TYR A 185 -24.85 -20.92 -9.86
N ASN A 186 -25.52 -21.67 -8.98
CA ASN A 186 -26.29 -22.87 -9.35
C ASN A 186 -25.47 -23.91 -10.14
N VAL A 187 -24.21 -24.11 -9.74
CA VAL A 187 -23.32 -25.14 -10.27
C VAL A 187 -23.09 -26.20 -9.21
N ASP A 188 -23.26 -27.48 -9.55
CA ASP A 188 -23.18 -28.55 -8.56
C ASP A 188 -21.73 -29.01 -8.29
N ALA A 189 -20.85 -28.93 -9.30
CA ALA A 189 -19.44 -29.31 -9.20
C ALA A 189 -18.53 -28.42 -10.06
N TRP A 190 -17.25 -28.30 -9.68
CA TRP A 190 -16.24 -27.58 -10.45
C TRP A 190 -14.94 -28.37 -10.51
N ILE A 191 -14.41 -28.53 -11.72
CA ILE A 191 -13.15 -29.25 -11.97
C ILE A 191 -12.09 -28.26 -12.43
N ILE A 192 -10.95 -28.28 -11.75
CA ILE A 192 -9.71 -27.62 -12.19
C ILE A 192 -8.72 -28.74 -12.49
N SER A 193 -8.23 -28.83 -13.73
CA SER A 193 -7.18 -29.79 -14.10
C SER A 193 -6.10 -29.10 -14.89
N GLN A 194 -4.87 -29.45 -14.59
CA GLN A 194 -3.69 -28.76 -15.09
C GLN A 194 -2.46 -29.66 -15.05
N ARG A 195 -1.40 -29.25 -15.75
CA ARG A 195 -0.11 -29.93 -15.75
C ARG A 195 0.97 -28.99 -15.25
N GLU A 196 2.08 -29.55 -14.81
CA GLU A 196 3.28 -28.78 -14.47
C GLU A 196 3.67 -27.85 -15.65
N TYR A 197 3.73 -26.55 -15.38
CA TYR A 197 3.97 -25.45 -16.34
C TYR A 197 2.84 -25.14 -17.33
N ALA A 198 1.66 -25.71 -17.11
CA ALA A 198 0.42 -25.39 -17.82
C ALA A 198 -0.71 -25.24 -16.80
N GLU A 199 -0.45 -24.39 -15.79
CA GLU A 199 -1.37 -24.10 -14.70
C GLU A 199 -2.60 -23.34 -15.20
N ASP A 200 -3.76 -23.74 -14.68
CA ASP A 200 -4.96 -22.91 -14.76
C ASP A 200 -4.73 -21.64 -13.92
N THR A 201 -5.17 -20.47 -14.38
CA THR A 201 -4.93 -19.20 -13.66
C THR A 201 -5.42 -19.25 -12.21
N VAL A 202 -6.49 -19.99 -11.93
CA VAL A 202 -7.03 -20.18 -10.56
C VAL A 202 -6.04 -20.88 -9.63
N PHE A 203 -5.13 -21.70 -10.16
CA PHE A 203 -4.12 -22.40 -9.36
C PHE A 203 -3.33 -21.47 -8.44
N TRP A 204 -2.96 -20.29 -8.95
CA TRP A 204 -2.15 -19.34 -8.20
C TRP A 204 -2.87 -18.78 -6.97
N ALA A 205 -4.20 -18.77 -6.97
CA ALA A 205 -5.03 -18.38 -5.85
C ALA A 205 -5.32 -19.52 -4.84
N LEU A 206 -5.10 -20.79 -5.24
CA LEU A 206 -5.46 -21.96 -4.42
C LEU A 206 -4.27 -22.82 -3.99
N LYS A 207 -3.07 -22.54 -4.51
CA LYS A 207 -1.85 -23.26 -4.19
C LYS A 207 -1.39 -22.98 -2.75
N GLU A 208 -0.67 -23.93 -2.19
CA GLU A 208 0.07 -23.73 -0.94
C GLU A 208 1.26 -22.80 -1.17
N PHE A 209 1.74 -22.15 -0.12
CA PHE A 209 2.88 -21.23 -0.17
C PHE A 209 4.13 -21.91 -0.74
N GLU A 210 4.41 -23.13 -0.27
CA GLU A 210 5.58 -23.92 -0.70
C GLU A 210 5.40 -24.57 -2.08
N GLN A 211 4.22 -24.44 -2.69
CA GLN A 211 3.95 -24.95 -4.02
C GLN A 211 4.29 -23.89 -5.08
N PHE A 212 5.36 -24.11 -5.84
CA PHE A 212 5.84 -23.15 -6.86
C PHE A 212 5.25 -23.37 -8.26
N SER A 213 4.69 -24.56 -8.51
CA SER A 213 4.06 -24.95 -9.78
C SER A 213 3.09 -26.09 -9.53
N ALA A 214 2.20 -26.36 -10.48
CA ALA A 214 1.50 -27.64 -10.49
C ALA A 214 2.54 -28.77 -10.60
N ARG A 215 2.21 -29.95 -10.06
CA ARG A 215 3.08 -31.14 -10.14
C ARG A 215 2.37 -32.23 -10.92
N ARG A 216 3.08 -32.88 -11.84
CA ARG A 216 2.52 -33.92 -12.73
C ARG A 216 1.24 -33.41 -13.41
N ARG A 217 0.14 -34.17 -13.30
CA ARG A 217 -1.22 -33.63 -13.43
C ARG A 217 -1.73 -33.34 -12.03
N THR A 218 -2.16 -32.10 -11.83
CA THR A 218 -2.85 -31.66 -10.62
C THR A 218 -4.33 -31.51 -10.99
N THR A 219 -5.21 -32.27 -10.36
CA THR A 219 -6.66 -32.20 -10.60
C THR A 219 -7.35 -31.92 -9.27
N GLN A 220 -8.30 -31.00 -9.28
CA GLN A 220 -9.12 -30.66 -8.13
C GLN A 220 -10.60 -30.75 -8.51
N LEU A 221 -11.41 -31.25 -7.59
CA LEU A 221 -12.87 -31.26 -7.68
C LEU A 221 -13.45 -30.56 -6.46
N PHE A 222 -14.32 -29.59 -6.69
CA PHE A 222 -15.14 -28.96 -5.66
C PHE A 222 -16.61 -29.28 -5.87
N LEU A 223 -17.35 -29.48 -4.78
CA LEU A 223 -18.77 -29.81 -4.77
C LEU A 223 -19.55 -28.75 -3.98
N ALA A 224 -20.66 -28.29 -4.56
CA ALA A 224 -21.56 -27.33 -3.92
C ALA A 224 -22.25 -27.91 -2.69
N ASN A 225 -22.71 -29.16 -2.79
CA ASN A 225 -23.47 -29.87 -1.76
C ASN A 225 -22.99 -31.32 -1.68
N ALA A 226 -21.93 -31.58 -0.91
CA ALA A 226 -21.48 -32.95 -0.68
C ALA A 226 -22.50 -33.74 0.15
N THR A 227 -22.85 -34.94 -0.30
CA THR A 227 -23.84 -35.83 0.35
C THR A 227 -23.17 -37.08 0.91
N GLY A 228 -23.87 -37.80 1.81
CA GLY A 228 -23.41 -39.11 2.30
C GLY A 228 -22.16 -39.06 3.19
N GLY A 229 -21.79 -37.90 3.73
CA GLY A 229 -20.56 -37.71 4.50
C GLY A 229 -19.30 -37.51 3.65
N SER A 230 -19.46 -37.34 2.33
CA SER A 230 -18.36 -37.03 1.42
C SER A 230 -17.72 -35.66 1.70
N GLN A 231 -16.48 -35.52 1.26
CA GLN A 231 -15.76 -34.24 1.30
C GLN A 231 -16.30 -33.29 0.23
N SER A 232 -16.24 -31.98 0.48
CA SER A 232 -16.62 -30.96 -0.49
C SER A 232 -15.51 -30.61 -1.48
N ALA A 233 -14.28 -31.06 -1.22
CA ALA A 233 -13.11 -30.81 -2.06
C ALA A 233 -12.22 -32.05 -2.14
N TYR A 234 -11.65 -32.30 -3.31
CA TYR A 234 -10.73 -33.39 -3.59
C TYR A 234 -9.54 -32.87 -4.40
N ASN A 235 -8.34 -33.42 -4.17
CA ASN A 235 -7.12 -33.03 -4.86
C ASN A 235 -6.28 -34.26 -5.21
N TRP A 236 -5.81 -34.32 -6.45
CA TRP A 236 -4.94 -35.37 -6.97
C TRP A 236 -3.67 -34.77 -7.57
N ILE A 237 -2.52 -35.36 -7.26
CA ILE A 237 -1.22 -35.05 -7.88
C ILE A 237 -0.66 -36.35 -8.48
N ASP A 238 -1.22 -36.76 -9.62
CA ASP A 238 -1.00 -38.08 -10.23
C ASP A 238 -1.24 -38.01 -11.74
N ASN A 239 -0.45 -38.75 -12.53
CA ASN A 239 -0.52 -38.79 -14.00
C ASN A 239 -0.99 -40.15 -14.56
N THR A 240 -1.55 -41.02 -13.71
CA THR A 240 -2.08 -42.34 -14.06
C THR A 240 -3.60 -42.31 -14.25
N ALA A 241 -4.18 -43.43 -14.68
CA ALA A 241 -5.63 -43.58 -14.83
C ALA A 241 -6.41 -43.57 -13.50
N LEU A 242 -5.71 -43.57 -12.36
CA LEU A 242 -6.33 -43.56 -11.04
C LEU A 242 -7.16 -42.31 -10.81
N VAL A 243 -6.61 -41.12 -11.15
CA VAL A 243 -7.30 -39.82 -11.03
C VAL A 243 -8.70 -39.89 -11.64
N TRP A 244 -8.78 -40.39 -12.87
CA TRP A 244 -10.03 -40.49 -13.62
C TRP A 244 -10.99 -41.54 -13.07
N THR A 245 -10.46 -42.63 -12.54
CA THR A 245 -11.27 -43.70 -11.96
C THR A 245 -11.93 -43.23 -10.67
N GLU A 246 -11.18 -42.55 -9.80
CA GLU A 246 -11.69 -41.98 -8.56
C GLU A 246 -12.66 -40.81 -8.83
N LEU A 247 -12.31 -39.91 -9.76
CA LEU A 247 -13.17 -38.80 -10.14
C LEU A 247 -14.54 -39.29 -10.66
N ARG A 248 -14.57 -40.29 -11.55
CA ARG A 248 -15.84 -40.90 -12.01
C ARG A 248 -16.63 -41.53 -10.87
N SER A 249 -15.96 -42.20 -9.93
CA SER A 249 -16.64 -42.80 -8.77
C SER A 249 -17.33 -41.72 -7.93
N ILE A 250 -16.63 -40.63 -7.63
CA ILE A 250 -17.18 -39.52 -6.85
C ILE A 250 -18.35 -38.87 -7.59
N LEU A 251 -18.21 -38.61 -8.90
CA LEU A 251 -19.31 -38.05 -9.70
C LEU A 251 -20.52 -39.00 -9.72
N ALA A 252 -20.31 -40.31 -9.84
CA ALA A 252 -21.38 -41.30 -9.81
C ALA A 252 -22.10 -41.37 -8.45
N ASP A 253 -21.38 -41.18 -7.35
CA ASP A 253 -21.97 -41.14 -6.01
C ASP A 253 -22.72 -39.83 -5.74
N GLN A 254 -22.16 -38.70 -6.19
CA GLN A 254 -22.70 -37.36 -5.91
C GLN A 254 -23.76 -36.89 -6.90
N GLN A 255 -23.78 -37.46 -8.12
CA GLN A 255 -24.74 -37.16 -9.18
C GLN A 255 -24.93 -35.65 -9.47
N PRO A 256 -23.85 -34.86 -9.70
CA PRO A 256 -24.01 -33.44 -10.02
C PRO A 256 -24.73 -33.27 -11.36
N ARG A 257 -25.64 -32.30 -11.45
CA ARG A 257 -26.37 -31.97 -12.69
C ARG A 257 -25.56 -31.07 -13.60
N THR A 258 -24.67 -30.26 -13.01
CA THR A 258 -23.80 -29.30 -13.71
C THR A 258 -22.37 -29.40 -13.18
N ILE A 259 -21.40 -29.38 -14.10
CA ILE A 259 -19.97 -29.46 -13.79
C ILE A 259 -19.26 -28.32 -14.52
N ALA A 260 -18.76 -27.32 -13.81
CA ALA A 260 -18.06 -26.19 -14.42
C ALA A 260 -16.64 -26.56 -14.85
N LEU A 261 -16.20 -25.98 -15.97
CA LEU A 261 -14.81 -25.97 -16.46
C LEU A 261 -14.39 -24.53 -16.81
N ASN A 262 -13.10 -24.22 -16.63
CA ASN A 262 -12.52 -22.91 -16.90
C ASN A 262 -12.16 -22.73 -18.39
N THR A 263 -13.17 -22.69 -19.27
CA THR A 263 -12.99 -22.63 -20.73
C THR A 263 -13.44 -21.32 -21.37
N HIS A 264 -13.53 -20.22 -20.62
CA HIS A 264 -13.94 -18.92 -21.17
C HIS A 264 -12.89 -18.39 -22.15
N ALA A 265 -13.33 -17.86 -23.30
CA ALA A 265 -12.43 -17.42 -24.36
C ALA A 265 -11.72 -16.09 -24.06
N GLU A 266 -12.39 -15.19 -23.34
CA GLU A 266 -11.95 -13.79 -23.17
C GLU A 266 -11.58 -13.42 -21.72
N LEU A 267 -11.90 -14.27 -20.74
CA LEU A 267 -11.70 -13.98 -19.32
C LEU A 267 -10.56 -14.85 -18.81
N ALA A 268 -9.38 -14.26 -18.64
CA ALA A 268 -8.16 -14.98 -18.25
C ALA A 268 -8.37 -15.86 -17.01
N PHE A 269 -9.01 -15.31 -15.97
CA PHE A 269 -9.27 -16.01 -14.70
C PHE A 269 -10.29 -17.15 -14.79
N SER A 270 -10.99 -17.30 -15.92
CA SER A 270 -11.91 -18.41 -16.19
C SER A 270 -11.61 -19.13 -17.52
N GLY A 271 -10.44 -18.88 -18.12
CA GLY A 271 -10.04 -19.44 -19.41
C GLY A 271 -8.76 -20.28 -19.34
N GLY A 272 -8.25 -20.53 -18.12
CA GLY A 272 -6.96 -21.17 -17.88
C GLY A 272 -6.89 -22.66 -18.27
N LEU A 273 -8.01 -23.33 -18.54
CA LEU A 273 -8.01 -24.75 -18.86
C LEU A 273 -7.39 -24.99 -20.25
N HIS A 274 -6.17 -25.52 -20.25
CA HIS A 274 -5.45 -25.84 -21.47
C HIS A 274 -6.24 -26.83 -22.34
N ALA A 275 -6.33 -26.58 -23.66
CA ALA A 275 -7.17 -27.36 -24.57
C ALA A 275 -6.90 -28.88 -24.51
N GLY A 276 -5.64 -29.29 -24.51
CA GLY A 276 -5.27 -30.72 -24.38
C GLY A 276 -5.59 -31.34 -23.02
N GLU A 277 -5.86 -30.55 -21.98
CA GLU A 277 -6.35 -31.04 -20.69
C GLU A 277 -7.87 -31.12 -20.66
N ARG A 278 -8.59 -30.18 -21.29
CA ARG A 278 -10.03 -30.30 -21.56
C ARG A 278 -10.34 -31.60 -22.33
N ASP A 279 -9.62 -31.86 -23.43
CA ASP A 279 -9.80 -33.07 -24.23
C ASP A 279 -9.51 -34.34 -23.40
N ALA A 280 -8.56 -34.27 -22.46
CA ALA A 280 -8.26 -35.39 -21.55
C ALA A 280 -9.37 -35.64 -20.53
N ILE A 281 -9.99 -34.59 -19.98
CA ILE A 281 -11.14 -34.69 -19.08
C ILE A 281 -12.33 -35.31 -19.83
N GLU A 282 -12.66 -34.79 -21.01
CA GLU A 282 -13.79 -35.29 -21.83
C GLU A 282 -13.61 -36.77 -22.17
N ALA A 283 -12.43 -37.17 -22.66
CA ALA A 283 -12.14 -38.56 -22.98
C ALA A 283 -12.18 -39.48 -21.74
N ALA A 284 -11.75 -38.97 -20.59
CA ALA A 284 -11.70 -39.75 -19.35
C ALA A 284 -13.07 -39.91 -18.69
N LEU A 285 -13.89 -38.85 -18.64
CA LEU A 285 -15.20 -38.91 -18.00
C LEU A 285 -16.27 -39.50 -18.94
N GLY A 286 -16.11 -39.34 -20.25
CA GLY A 286 -17.04 -39.85 -21.25
C GLY A 286 -18.32 -39.02 -21.35
N ASN A 287 -19.14 -39.35 -22.36
CA ASN A 287 -20.28 -38.52 -22.76
C ASN A 287 -21.30 -38.30 -21.63
N GLU A 288 -21.50 -39.29 -20.75
CA GLU A 288 -22.43 -39.19 -19.61
C GLU A 288 -22.18 -37.95 -18.74
N TRP A 289 -20.91 -37.64 -18.48
CA TRP A 289 -20.52 -36.48 -17.67
C TRP A 289 -20.23 -35.25 -18.53
N ALA A 290 -19.68 -35.44 -19.73
CA ALA A 290 -19.37 -34.34 -20.64
C ALA A 290 -20.63 -33.56 -21.06
N GLU A 291 -21.79 -34.23 -21.20
CA GLU A 291 -23.09 -33.58 -21.43
C GLU A 291 -23.54 -32.66 -20.30
N ARG A 292 -22.91 -32.74 -19.11
CA ARG A 292 -23.19 -31.91 -17.93
C ARG A 292 -22.19 -30.78 -17.76
N PHE A 293 -21.21 -30.65 -18.65
CA PHE A 293 -20.23 -29.57 -18.57
C PHE A 293 -20.89 -28.23 -18.89
N VAL A 294 -20.59 -27.23 -18.05
CA VAL A 294 -21.10 -25.87 -18.20
C VAL A 294 -19.96 -24.86 -18.15
N LEU A 295 -20.16 -23.75 -18.83
CA LEU A 295 -19.30 -22.57 -18.72
C LEU A 295 -20.00 -21.56 -17.81
N GLU A 296 -19.46 -21.39 -16.61
CA GLU A 296 -19.92 -20.38 -15.65
C GLU A 296 -18.70 -19.60 -15.14
N PRO A 297 -18.36 -18.46 -15.78
CA PRO A 297 -17.10 -17.78 -15.53
C PRO A 297 -16.99 -17.19 -14.14
N MET A 298 -18.12 -16.86 -13.52
CA MET A 298 -18.13 -16.17 -12.24
C MET A 298 -17.62 -17.03 -11.08
N ILE A 299 -17.64 -18.36 -11.20
CA ILE A 299 -17.05 -19.25 -10.18
C ILE A 299 -15.56 -18.96 -10.04
N ALA A 300 -14.83 -19.01 -11.16
CA ALA A 300 -13.40 -18.82 -11.15
C ALA A 300 -13.05 -17.35 -10.85
N VAL A 301 -13.78 -16.41 -11.44
CA VAL A 301 -13.61 -14.96 -11.17
C VAL A 301 -13.81 -14.65 -9.70
N GLU A 302 -14.91 -15.05 -9.08
CA GLU A 302 -15.19 -14.71 -7.68
C GLU A 302 -14.23 -15.40 -6.72
N VAL A 303 -13.84 -16.67 -6.97
CA VAL A 303 -12.84 -17.36 -6.15
C VAL A 303 -11.50 -16.64 -6.18
N VAL A 304 -11.04 -16.17 -7.36
CA VAL A 304 -9.78 -15.42 -7.46
C VAL A 304 -9.92 -14.01 -6.87
N ALA A 305 -11.05 -13.35 -7.08
CA ALA A 305 -11.30 -11.98 -6.62
C ALA A 305 -11.43 -11.88 -5.09
N THR A 306 -11.92 -12.93 -4.43
CA THR A 306 -12.31 -12.89 -3.01
C THR A 306 -11.14 -12.67 -2.06
N MET A 307 -11.02 -11.45 -1.52
CA MET A 307 -10.16 -11.14 -0.40
C MET A 307 -10.82 -11.58 0.90
N VAL A 308 -10.17 -12.49 1.62
CA VAL A 308 -10.59 -12.89 2.96
C VAL A 308 -10.21 -11.83 3.98
N ASP A 309 -11.05 -11.62 5.00
CA ASP A 309 -10.93 -10.50 5.96
C ASP A 309 -9.55 -10.45 6.63
N SER A 310 -8.99 -11.61 6.91
CA SER A 310 -7.70 -11.78 7.57
C SER A 310 -6.49 -11.29 6.73
N ARG A 311 -6.69 -10.91 5.45
CA ARG A 311 -5.66 -10.30 4.60
C ARG A 311 -5.51 -8.80 4.78
N LEU A 312 -6.57 -8.10 5.16
CA LEU A 312 -6.60 -6.63 5.11
C LEU A 312 -5.50 -5.98 5.95
N GLU A 313 -5.22 -6.52 7.14
CA GLU A 313 -4.16 -6.00 8.01
C GLU A 313 -2.78 -6.05 7.34
N TRP A 314 -2.46 -7.16 6.69
CA TRP A 314 -1.19 -7.30 5.97
C TRP A 314 -1.17 -6.45 4.70
N TYR A 315 -2.29 -6.35 4.00
CA TYR A 315 -2.40 -5.51 2.82
C TYR A 315 -2.16 -4.03 3.14
N ARG A 316 -2.72 -3.54 4.26
CA ARG A 316 -2.46 -2.19 4.77
C ARG A 316 -0.98 -1.96 5.08
N LYS A 317 -0.31 -2.91 5.73
CA LYS A 317 1.15 -2.85 5.98
C LYS A 317 1.97 -2.79 4.69
N MET A 318 1.52 -3.47 3.63
CA MET A 318 2.16 -3.40 2.32
C MET A 318 1.99 -2.03 1.66
N MET A 319 0.78 -1.45 1.71
CA MET A 319 0.51 -0.09 1.23
C MET A 319 1.30 0.97 1.99
N GLU A 320 1.40 0.85 3.32
CA GLU A 320 2.27 1.70 4.15
C GLU A 320 3.72 1.65 3.68
N THR A 321 4.22 0.46 3.36
CA THR A 321 5.58 0.27 2.86
C THR A 321 5.74 0.86 1.46
N ALA A 322 4.73 0.77 0.61
CA ALA A 322 4.76 1.39 -0.71
C ALA A 322 4.85 2.91 -0.61
N TRP A 323 3.97 3.53 0.19
CA TRP A 323 4.01 4.97 0.48
C TRP A 323 5.37 5.41 1.05
N ALA A 324 5.91 4.70 2.05
CA ALA A 324 7.21 5.05 2.64
C ALA A 324 8.37 4.99 1.62
N ILE A 325 8.37 4.01 0.71
CA ILE A 325 9.40 3.93 -0.33
C ILE A 325 9.26 5.09 -1.34
N ILE A 326 8.03 5.43 -1.71
CA ILE A 326 7.76 6.56 -2.61
C ILE A 326 8.17 7.89 -1.95
N GLU A 327 7.83 8.09 -0.68
CA GLU A 327 8.23 9.25 0.13
C GLU A 327 9.76 9.38 0.21
N GLU A 328 10.47 8.28 0.47
CA GLU A 328 11.93 8.26 0.49
C GLU A 328 12.51 8.57 -0.91
N ALA A 329 11.93 7.98 -1.96
CA ALA A 329 12.34 8.22 -3.35
C ALA A 329 12.16 9.69 -3.75
N PHE A 330 11.02 10.29 -3.43
CA PHE A 330 10.67 11.68 -3.77
C PHE A 330 11.18 12.65 -2.70
N SER A 331 12.43 12.46 -2.27
CA SER A 331 13.12 13.31 -1.30
C SER A 331 14.50 13.73 -1.79
N ASN A 332 15.06 14.76 -1.17
CA ASN A 332 16.44 15.21 -1.40
C ASN A 332 17.51 14.19 -0.94
N LYS A 333 17.13 13.17 -0.16
CA LYS A 333 18.04 12.07 0.20
C LYS A 333 18.45 11.25 -1.04
N ILE A 334 17.54 11.10 -1.99
CA ILE A 334 17.71 10.27 -3.19
C ILE A 334 17.86 11.13 -4.45
N ILE A 335 17.05 12.19 -4.57
CA ILE A 335 17.05 13.07 -5.73
C ILE A 335 18.01 14.25 -5.52
N THR A 336 19.00 14.36 -6.40
CA THR A 336 19.78 15.60 -6.59
C THR A 336 19.35 16.27 -7.91
N PRO A 337 18.58 17.37 -7.86
CA PRO A 337 18.15 18.07 -9.07
C PRO A 337 19.32 18.48 -9.97
N GLY A 338 19.15 18.30 -11.28
CA GLY A 338 20.16 18.52 -12.30
C GLY A 338 21.18 17.37 -12.43
N LYS A 339 21.06 16.30 -11.65
CA LYS A 339 21.94 15.12 -11.72
C LYS A 339 21.18 13.79 -11.78
N THR A 340 20.30 13.54 -10.81
CA THR A 340 19.52 12.29 -10.74
C THR A 340 18.55 12.24 -11.91
N THR A 341 18.47 11.11 -12.58
CA THR A 341 17.49 10.88 -13.65
C THR A 341 16.28 10.10 -13.16
N THR A 342 15.19 10.14 -13.91
CA THR A 342 14.01 9.29 -13.66
C THR A 342 14.37 7.81 -13.66
N LEU A 343 15.27 7.37 -14.56
CA LEU A 343 15.76 5.99 -14.62
C LEU A 343 16.58 5.59 -13.39
N ASP A 344 17.44 6.48 -12.88
CA ASP A 344 18.17 6.24 -11.63
C ASP A 344 17.19 5.94 -10.48
N LEU A 345 16.08 6.69 -10.43
CA LEU A 345 15.08 6.55 -9.38
C LEU A 345 14.25 5.27 -9.50
N GLU A 346 13.86 4.86 -10.72
CA GLU A 346 13.18 3.59 -10.98
C GLU A 346 14.03 2.38 -10.51
N TRP A 347 15.33 2.41 -10.79
CA TRP A 347 16.24 1.35 -10.34
C TRP A 347 16.49 1.40 -8.84
N TRP A 348 16.66 2.60 -8.27
CA TRP A 348 16.78 2.76 -6.82
C TRP A 348 15.55 2.19 -6.10
N MET A 349 14.34 2.50 -6.57
CA MET A 349 13.08 1.98 -6.04
C MET A 349 13.04 0.45 -6.07
N ARG A 350 13.45 -0.17 -7.18
CA ARG A 350 13.50 -1.64 -7.30
C ARG A 350 14.54 -2.29 -6.38
N GLU A 351 15.71 -1.68 -6.23
CA GLU A 351 16.73 -2.12 -5.27
C GLU A 351 16.21 -1.97 -3.83
N ARG A 352 15.50 -0.87 -3.54
CA ARG A 352 14.91 -0.60 -2.25
C ARG A 352 13.88 -1.65 -1.84
N ILE A 353 12.96 -2.00 -2.75
CA ILE A 353 12.00 -3.09 -2.57
C ILE A 353 12.72 -4.40 -2.19
N GLN A 354 13.74 -4.79 -2.97
CA GLN A 354 14.47 -6.05 -2.72
C GLN A 354 15.24 -6.03 -1.40
N SER A 355 15.78 -4.87 -1.00
CA SER A 355 16.48 -4.71 0.28
C SER A 355 15.59 -4.99 1.50
N LEU A 356 14.28 -4.89 1.32
CA LEU A 356 13.25 -5.11 2.35
C LEU A 356 12.63 -6.52 2.29
N ASN A 357 13.16 -7.41 1.44
CA ASN A 357 12.64 -8.74 1.13
C ASN A 357 11.26 -8.75 0.45
N TYR A 358 10.83 -7.61 -0.09
CA TYR A 358 9.68 -7.55 -1.00
C TYR A 358 10.13 -7.84 -2.44
N THR A 359 9.17 -8.09 -3.31
CA THR A 359 9.36 -8.04 -4.77
C THR A 359 8.37 -7.05 -5.39
N THR A 360 8.21 -7.06 -6.70
CA THR A 360 7.21 -6.25 -7.41
C THR A 360 6.73 -7.02 -8.64
N TRP A 361 5.51 -6.73 -9.10
CA TRP A 361 4.89 -7.37 -10.26
C TRP A 361 5.11 -6.62 -11.57
N PHE A 362 5.68 -5.40 -11.51
CA PHE A 362 6.10 -4.61 -12.66
C PHE A 362 7.36 -3.80 -12.32
N GLN A 363 8.03 -3.25 -13.33
CA GLN A 363 9.15 -2.33 -13.09
C GLN A 363 8.56 -0.97 -12.67
N PRO A 364 8.94 -0.42 -11.48
CA PRO A 364 8.51 0.92 -11.11
C PRO A 364 8.81 1.92 -12.21
N SER A 365 7.90 2.87 -12.41
CA SER A 365 8.05 3.89 -13.43
C SER A 365 8.08 5.27 -12.81
N VAL A 366 8.92 6.17 -13.31
CA VAL A 366 9.00 7.56 -12.87
C VAL A 366 8.97 8.49 -14.08
N TYR A 367 8.11 9.50 -14.03
CA TYR A 367 7.91 10.47 -15.11
C TYR A 367 8.01 11.90 -14.60
N ILE A 368 8.43 12.79 -15.49
CA ILE A 368 8.22 14.23 -15.33
C ILE A 368 6.94 14.57 -16.10
N LEU A 369 5.95 15.15 -15.41
CA LEU A 369 4.66 15.42 -16.02
C LEU A 369 4.73 16.62 -16.98
N ASN A 370 4.62 16.29 -18.26
CA ASN A 370 4.62 17.21 -19.39
C ASN A 370 3.34 16.98 -20.21
N ALA A 371 3.17 17.69 -21.34
CA ALA A 371 1.98 17.56 -22.19
C ALA A 371 1.94 16.18 -22.87
N ASP A 372 3.13 15.63 -23.12
CA ASP A 372 3.35 14.39 -23.88
C ASP A 372 3.80 13.21 -22.99
N ASP A 373 4.18 13.45 -21.73
CA ASP A 373 4.82 12.45 -20.85
C ASP A 373 3.86 11.97 -19.75
N CYS A 374 3.42 10.71 -19.86
CA CYS A 374 2.76 9.95 -18.79
C CYS A 374 2.56 8.46 -19.19
N SER A 375 2.78 7.50 -18.28
CA SER A 375 2.63 6.05 -18.52
C SER A 375 1.22 5.64 -18.94
N MET A 376 0.21 6.18 -18.24
CA MET A 376 -1.21 5.95 -18.55
C MET A 376 -1.68 6.66 -19.83
N CYS A 377 -0.83 7.49 -20.43
CA CYS A 377 -1.23 8.51 -21.38
C CYS A 377 -0.81 8.23 -22.82
N SER A 378 -0.20 7.06 -23.10
CA SER A 378 0.24 6.74 -24.45
C SER A 378 -0.95 6.63 -25.41
N ASP A 379 -1.16 7.69 -26.20
CA ASP A 379 -2.11 7.67 -27.29
C ASP A 379 -1.60 6.71 -28.37
N SER A 380 -2.49 5.82 -28.79
CA SER A 380 -2.21 4.67 -29.66
C SER A 380 -1.89 5.02 -31.13
N GLN A 381 -1.29 6.18 -31.43
CA GLN A 381 -1.10 6.65 -32.82
C GLN A 381 0.33 6.63 -33.36
N SER A 382 1.35 6.22 -32.61
CA SER A 382 2.71 6.07 -33.16
C SER A 382 3.34 4.70 -32.95
N GLN A 383 2.57 3.62 -33.18
CA GLN A 383 3.12 2.26 -33.09
C GLN A 383 4.12 1.91 -34.21
N GLU A 384 4.12 2.63 -35.34
CA GLU A 384 5.03 2.31 -36.46
C GLU A 384 6.44 2.92 -36.32
N GLN A 385 6.62 3.96 -35.50
CA GLN A 385 7.94 4.56 -35.23
C GLN A 385 8.53 4.19 -33.86
N ALA A 386 7.74 3.59 -32.96
CA ALA A 386 8.21 3.12 -31.65
C ALA A 386 9.00 1.81 -31.71
N MET A 387 8.88 1.03 -32.78
CA MET A 387 9.48 -0.31 -32.90
C MET A 387 11.00 -0.33 -33.11
N MET A 388 11.66 0.83 -33.19
CA MET A 388 13.12 0.98 -33.20
C MET A 388 13.69 1.69 -31.96
N ARG A 389 12.87 2.02 -30.95
CA ARG A 389 13.36 2.53 -29.66
C ARG A 389 13.31 1.40 -28.62
N THR A 390 14.45 1.19 -27.98
CA THR A 390 14.73 0.20 -26.94
C THR A 390 13.70 0.30 -25.80
N PHE A 391 12.74 -0.63 -25.73
CA PHE A 391 11.66 -0.67 -24.72
C PHE A 391 10.78 0.61 -24.64
N PRO A 392 9.55 0.55 -24.11
CA PRO A 392 8.67 1.72 -24.03
C PRO A 392 9.20 2.72 -22.99
N GLY A 393 10.02 3.66 -23.47
CA GLY A 393 10.47 4.84 -22.73
C GLY A 393 11.98 5.06 -22.87
N ASP A 394 12.35 6.10 -23.59
CA ASP A 394 13.67 6.74 -23.49
C ASP A 394 13.67 7.55 -22.16
N ARG A 395 13.53 6.84 -21.01
CA ARG A 395 13.18 7.38 -19.68
C ARG A 395 14.36 8.00 -18.91
N ASP A 396 15.38 8.49 -19.59
CA ASP A 396 16.57 9.05 -18.92
C ASP A 396 16.48 10.58 -18.82
N HIS A 397 15.43 11.08 -18.17
CA HIS A 397 15.24 12.51 -17.97
C HIS A 397 15.88 12.95 -16.66
N VAL A 398 16.80 13.91 -16.76
CA VAL A 398 17.37 14.57 -15.58
C VAL A 398 16.27 15.38 -14.89
N ILE A 399 16.00 15.05 -13.62
CA ILE A 399 15.03 15.74 -12.78
C ILE A 399 15.54 17.16 -12.46
N ARG A 400 14.71 18.18 -12.63
CA ARG A 400 15.05 19.60 -12.47
C ARG A 400 14.12 20.29 -11.48
N HIS A 401 14.56 21.46 -11.02
CA HIS A 401 13.71 22.36 -10.24
C HIS A 401 12.48 22.80 -11.04
N GLY A 402 11.33 22.88 -10.37
CA GLY A 402 10.02 23.18 -10.94
C GLY A 402 9.36 22.01 -11.67
N ASP A 403 9.96 20.81 -11.64
CA ASP A 403 9.34 19.62 -12.21
C ASP A 403 8.25 19.08 -11.28
N ILE A 404 7.15 18.65 -11.90
CA ILE A 404 6.15 17.79 -11.26
C ILE A 404 6.55 16.37 -11.64
N ILE A 405 6.85 15.55 -10.65
CA ILE A 405 7.24 14.16 -10.87
C ILE A 405 6.09 13.23 -10.48
N HIS A 406 6.02 12.10 -11.14
CA HIS A 406 5.02 11.07 -10.91
C HIS A 406 5.71 9.71 -10.84
N THR A 407 5.18 8.81 -10.01
CA THR A 407 5.58 7.42 -10.03
C THR A 407 4.39 6.50 -10.09
N ASP A 408 4.61 5.35 -10.72
CA ASP A 408 3.73 4.18 -10.72
C ASP A 408 4.53 3.02 -10.11
N PHE A 409 4.04 2.54 -8.97
CA PHE A 409 4.81 1.76 -8.02
C PHE A 409 3.94 0.75 -7.26
N GLY A 410 4.39 -0.51 -7.23
CA GLY A 410 3.74 -1.56 -6.46
C GLY A 410 4.74 -2.51 -5.80
N VAL A 411 4.42 -2.98 -4.59
CA VAL A 411 5.14 -4.06 -3.91
C VAL A 411 4.35 -5.37 -3.94
N THR A 412 5.09 -6.47 -4.00
CA THR A 412 4.58 -7.84 -3.93
C THR A 412 5.14 -8.55 -2.70
N ALA A 413 4.26 -9.09 -1.86
CA ALA A 413 4.61 -9.93 -0.73
C ALA A 413 3.40 -10.76 -0.30
N LEU A 414 3.64 -11.90 0.39
CA LEU A 414 2.56 -12.75 0.91
C LEU A 414 1.53 -13.20 -0.15
N GLY A 415 1.95 -13.29 -1.41
CA GLY A 415 1.05 -13.62 -2.53
C GLY A 415 0.09 -12.50 -2.92
N LEU A 416 0.32 -11.26 -2.48
CA LEU A 416 -0.48 -10.07 -2.78
C LEU A 416 0.37 -9.03 -3.52
N ASN A 417 -0.30 -8.14 -4.24
CA ASN A 417 0.27 -7.02 -4.99
C ASN A 417 -0.48 -5.74 -4.63
N THR A 418 0.27 -4.66 -4.46
CA THR A 418 -0.25 -3.30 -4.30
C THR A 418 -0.09 -2.53 -5.60
N ASP A 419 -0.87 -1.46 -5.76
CA ASP A 419 -0.74 -0.50 -6.85
C ASP A 419 -0.88 0.92 -6.32
N THR A 420 0.06 1.80 -6.64
CA THR A 420 0.11 3.15 -6.07
C THR A 420 0.79 4.12 -7.02
N GLN A 421 0.12 5.24 -7.28
CA GLN A 421 0.64 6.33 -8.07
C GLN A 421 0.55 7.64 -7.31
N HIS A 422 1.72 8.24 -7.09
CA HIS A 422 1.88 9.47 -6.33
C HIS A 422 2.60 10.55 -7.14
N LEU A 423 2.38 11.79 -6.72
CA LEU A 423 2.92 12.99 -7.30
C LEU A 423 3.95 13.64 -6.36
N GLY A 424 5.03 14.16 -6.93
CA GLY A 424 6.02 14.97 -6.23
C GLY A 424 6.25 16.31 -6.92
N TYR A 425 6.84 17.25 -6.19
CA TYR A 425 7.26 18.54 -6.72
C TYR A 425 8.69 18.86 -6.30
N VAL A 426 9.50 19.32 -7.25
CA VAL A 426 10.91 19.64 -7.03
C VAL A 426 11.08 21.14 -6.83
N LEU A 427 11.29 21.58 -5.59
CA LEU A 427 11.42 23.00 -5.27
C LEU A 427 12.71 23.60 -5.85
N SER A 428 12.64 24.83 -6.36
CA SER A 428 13.83 25.60 -6.72
C SER A 428 14.58 26.08 -5.48
N PRO A 429 15.88 26.40 -5.58
CA PRO A 429 16.64 26.93 -4.44
C PRO A 429 16.01 28.22 -3.90
N GLY A 430 15.47 28.15 -2.68
CA GLY A 430 14.85 29.28 -1.97
C GLY A 430 13.34 29.32 -2.05
N GLU A 431 12.72 28.44 -2.84
CA GLU A 431 11.28 28.22 -2.82
C GLU A 431 10.87 27.38 -1.61
N THR A 432 9.64 27.60 -1.16
CA THR A 432 8.94 26.84 -0.13
C THR A 432 7.68 26.20 -0.72
N VAL A 433 6.98 25.38 0.05
CA VAL A 433 5.71 24.76 -0.38
C VAL A 433 4.65 25.83 -0.77
N ASP A 434 4.70 27.00 -0.13
CA ASP A 434 3.82 28.13 -0.45
C ASP A 434 4.10 28.77 -1.82
N ASP A 435 5.26 28.48 -2.42
CA ASP A 435 5.65 29.00 -3.74
C ASP A 435 5.26 28.06 -4.90
N ILE A 436 4.68 26.89 -4.62
CA ILE A 436 4.16 25.99 -5.65
C ILE A 436 3.02 26.70 -6.42
N PRO A 437 3.04 26.72 -7.76
CA PRO A 437 2.00 27.41 -8.52
C PRO A 437 0.60 26.88 -8.21
N GLU A 438 -0.38 27.78 -8.01
CA GLU A 438 -1.76 27.38 -7.68
C GLU A 438 -2.36 26.45 -8.76
N SER A 439 -2.02 26.64 -10.03
CA SER A 439 -2.45 25.77 -11.13
C SER A 439 -1.98 24.32 -10.99
N VAL A 440 -0.85 24.08 -10.33
CA VAL A 440 -0.34 22.74 -9.99
C VAL A 440 -1.19 22.15 -8.87
N LEU A 441 -1.42 22.91 -7.79
CA LEU A 441 -2.26 22.50 -6.67
C LEU A 441 -3.71 22.21 -7.10
N GLU A 442 -4.26 23.00 -8.03
CA GLU A 442 -5.58 22.78 -8.64
C GLU A 442 -5.65 21.46 -9.41
N GLY A 443 -4.55 21.05 -10.08
CA GLY A 443 -4.46 19.76 -10.75
C GLY A 443 -4.66 18.60 -9.79
N MET A 444 -3.94 18.60 -8.66
CA MET A 444 -4.09 17.60 -7.59
C MET A 444 -5.51 17.60 -7.00
N LYS A 445 -6.07 18.77 -6.68
CA LYS A 445 -7.45 18.89 -6.18
C LYS A 445 -8.46 18.29 -7.17
N LYS A 446 -8.26 18.50 -8.48
CA LYS A 446 -9.16 17.99 -9.52
C LYS A 446 -9.10 16.47 -9.65
N VAL A 447 -7.90 15.87 -9.65
CA VAL A 447 -7.78 14.40 -9.69
C VAL A 447 -8.27 13.75 -8.38
N ASN A 448 -8.05 14.37 -7.22
CA ASN A 448 -8.64 13.87 -5.96
C ASN A 448 -10.18 13.91 -6.00
N ARG A 449 -10.79 14.95 -6.60
CA ARG A 449 -12.24 14.99 -6.81
C ARG A 449 -12.71 13.85 -7.70
N LEU A 450 -11.94 13.50 -8.73
CA LEU A 450 -12.23 12.36 -9.60
C LEU A 450 -12.15 11.03 -8.84
N GLN A 451 -11.17 10.85 -7.95
CA GLN A 451 -11.11 9.68 -7.04
C GLN A 451 -12.32 9.57 -6.12
N ASP A 452 -12.79 10.68 -5.54
CA ASP A 452 -14.01 10.70 -4.72
C ASP A 452 -15.24 10.27 -5.53
N MET A 453 -15.39 10.84 -6.73
CA MET A 453 -16.49 10.51 -7.65
C MET A 453 -16.48 9.03 -8.05
N THR A 454 -15.32 8.47 -8.36
CA THR A 454 -15.19 7.05 -8.68
C THR A 454 -15.67 6.17 -7.53
N ARG A 455 -15.19 6.41 -6.31
CA ARG A 455 -15.62 5.66 -5.11
C ARG A 455 -17.10 5.84 -4.81
N GLU A 456 -17.65 7.04 -5.02
CA GLU A 456 -19.08 7.33 -4.85
C GLU A 456 -19.96 6.49 -5.79
N HIS A 457 -19.51 6.20 -7.02
CA HIS A 457 -20.25 5.42 -8.03
C HIS A 457 -20.01 3.92 -7.98
N MET A 458 -18.94 3.45 -7.33
CA MET A 458 -18.69 2.03 -7.15
C MET A 458 -19.75 1.39 -6.23
N LYS A 459 -20.83 0.86 -6.82
CA LYS A 459 -21.89 0.14 -6.11
C LYS A 459 -21.80 -1.35 -6.39
N ILE A 460 -21.80 -2.15 -5.32
CA ILE A 460 -21.77 -3.61 -5.41
C ILE A 460 -22.89 -4.11 -6.32
N GLY A 461 -22.55 -5.01 -7.23
CA GLY A 461 -23.47 -5.62 -8.19
C GLY A 461 -23.67 -4.84 -9.49
N MET A 462 -23.28 -3.56 -9.57
CA MET A 462 -23.24 -2.84 -10.85
C MET A 462 -22.10 -3.35 -11.72
N THR A 463 -22.24 -3.28 -13.03
CA THR A 463 -21.13 -3.60 -13.93
C THR A 463 -20.11 -2.47 -13.99
N GLY A 464 -18.87 -2.77 -14.35
CA GLY A 464 -17.82 -1.77 -14.53
C GLY A 464 -18.18 -0.73 -15.60
N ASN A 465 -18.87 -1.16 -16.66
CA ASN A 465 -19.38 -0.28 -17.72
C ASN A 465 -20.48 0.67 -17.21
N GLU A 466 -21.39 0.19 -16.37
CA GLU A 466 -22.40 1.05 -15.74
C GLU A 466 -21.75 2.08 -14.79
N ILE A 467 -20.77 1.65 -13.99
CA ILE A 467 -20.02 2.53 -13.08
C ILE A 467 -19.25 3.59 -13.88
N LEU A 468 -18.51 3.19 -14.92
CA LEU A 468 -17.75 4.08 -15.80
C LEU A 468 -18.65 5.15 -16.43
N ASN A 469 -19.79 4.74 -16.99
CA ASN A 469 -20.73 5.66 -17.61
C ASN A 469 -21.29 6.69 -16.60
N ASN A 470 -21.56 6.26 -15.36
CA ASN A 470 -22.04 7.16 -14.30
C ASN A 470 -20.97 8.17 -13.89
N ILE A 471 -19.72 7.74 -13.74
CA ILE A 471 -18.58 8.61 -13.44
C ILE A 471 -18.41 9.64 -14.56
N ARG A 472 -18.34 9.19 -15.83
CA ARG A 472 -18.19 10.08 -16.98
C ARG A 472 -19.33 11.09 -17.10
N THR A 473 -20.57 10.68 -16.85
CA THR A 473 -21.72 11.59 -16.80
C THR A 473 -21.55 12.68 -15.74
N GLN A 474 -20.93 12.38 -14.60
CA GLN A 474 -20.67 13.38 -13.56
C GLN A 474 -19.42 14.22 -13.85
N MET A 475 -18.38 13.65 -14.46
CA MET A 475 -17.22 14.39 -14.97
C MET A 475 -17.66 15.50 -15.94
N GLU A 476 -18.54 15.18 -16.90
CA GLU A 476 -19.09 16.16 -17.84
C GLU A 476 -19.86 17.29 -17.15
N LYS A 477 -20.62 16.97 -16.09
CA LYS A 477 -21.36 17.96 -15.29
C LYS A 477 -20.44 18.86 -14.47
N GLU A 478 -19.34 18.32 -13.94
CA GLU A 478 -18.36 19.05 -13.13
C GLU A 478 -17.26 19.71 -13.99
N GLY A 479 -17.24 19.48 -15.32
CA GLY A 479 -16.24 20.03 -16.22
C GLY A 479 -14.84 19.44 -16.00
N ILE A 480 -14.76 18.17 -15.59
CA ILE A 480 -13.50 17.47 -15.36
C ILE A 480 -13.15 16.67 -16.63
N GLU A 481 -12.05 17.03 -17.27
CA GLU A 481 -11.44 16.24 -18.34
C GLU A 481 -10.46 15.24 -17.73
N GLY A 482 -10.45 14.00 -18.21
CA GLY A 482 -9.66 12.91 -17.64
C GLY A 482 -10.02 11.53 -18.19
N LYS A 483 -9.38 10.48 -17.64
CA LYS A 483 -9.71 9.07 -17.94
C LYS A 483 -9.72 8.24 -16.66
N ILE A 484 -10.52 7.18 -16.68
CA ILE A 484 -10.62 6.18 -15.59
C ILE A 484 -10.07 4.83 -16.06
N TYR A 485 -9.26 4.17 -15.23
CA TYR A 485 -8.80 2.81 -15.47
C TYR A 485 -8.75 1.99 -14.16
N CYS A 486 -9.87 1.87 -13.45
CA CYS A 486 -9.86 1.13 -12.19
C CYS A 486 -9.99 -0.38 -12.42
N HIS A 487 -9.21 -1.16 -11.68
CA HIS A 487 -9.21 -2.63 -11.77
C HIS A 487 -9.13 -3.27 -10.39
N ALA A 488 -9.54 -4.54 -10.30
CA ALA A 488 -9.29 -5.32 -9.12
C ALA A 488 -7.79 -5.54 -8.93
N THR A 489 -7.33 -5.57 -7.69
CA THR A 489 -5.94 -5.85 -7.29
C THR A 489 -5.92 -6.92 -6.20
N GLY A 490 -4.78 -7.54 -5.94
CA GLY A 490 -4.67 -8.68 -5.03
C GLY A 490 -3.59 -9.69 -5.41
N GLU A 491 -3.96 -10.96 -5.64
CA GLU A 491 -3.00 -12.00 -6.07
C GLU A 491 -2.28 -11.68 -7.38
N PHE A 492 -2.93 -10.87 -8.22
CA PHE A 492 -2.37 -10.31 -9.43
C PHE A 492 -2.52 -8.78 -9.34
N GLY A 493 -1.61 -8.02 -9.95
CA GLY A 493 -1.75 -6.55 -10.03
C GLY A 493 -3.06 -6.16 -10.72
N HIS A 494 -3.29 -6.70 -11.91
CA HIS A 494 -4.62 -6.74 -12.54
C HIS A 494 -5.33 -8.05 -12.16
N SER A 495 -5.98 -8.08 -11.00
CA SER A 495 -6.68 -9.26 -10.47
C SER A 495 -8.04 -9.51 -11.11
N ALA A 496 -8.67 -10.63 -10.72
CA ALA A 496 -10.01 -10.97 -11.17
C ALA A 496 -11.04 -9.99 -10.60
N GLY A 497 -11.86 -9.41 -11.47
CA GLY A 497 -12.91 -8.48 -11.10
C GLY A 497 -13.37 -7.66 -12.30
N THR A 498 -14.37 -6.83 -12.08
CA THR A 498 -14.81 -5.87 -13.08
C THR A 498 -13.75 -4.81 -13.39
N VAL A 499 -13.66 -4.39 -14.64
CA VAL A 499 -12.77 -3.28 -15.02
C VAL A 499 -13.62 -2.05 -15.31
N ILE A 500 -13.23 -0.91 -14.73
CA ILE A 500 -13.93 0.36 -14.86
C ILE A 500 -13.09 1.26 -15.77
N GLY A 501 -13.35 1.19 -17.07
CA GLY A 501 -12.60 1.94 -18.10
C GLY A 501 -11.20 1.39 -18.37
N MET A 502 -10.60 1.83 -19.48
CA MET A 502 -9.17 1.69 -19.77
C MET A 502 -8.69 2.94 -20.51
N THR A 503 -7.38 3.19 -20.55
CA THR A 503 -6.80 4.38 -21.20
C THR A 503 -7.25 4.60 -22.64
N ASN A 504 -7.55 3.53 -23.38
CA ASN A 504 -8.09 3.54 -24.75
C ASN A 504 -9.58 3.20 -24.87
N LEU A 505 -10.23 2.76 -23.78
CA LEU A 505 -11.63 2.31 -23.75
C LEU A 505 -12.41 3.05 -22.64
N GLN A 506 -12.87 4.26 -22.95
CA GLN A 506 -13.66 5.06 -22.00
C GLN A 506 -15.18 4.91 -22.20
N ASP A 507 -15.63 4.42 -23.36
CA ASP A 507 -17.06 4.21 -23.63
C ASP A 507 -17.57 2.87 -23.07
N GLU A 508 -16.80 1.80 -23.28
CA GLU A 508 -17.13 0.45 -22.85
C GLU A 508 -15.85 -0.40 -22.82
N VAL A 509 -15.73 -1.28 -21.82
CA VAL A 509 -14.69 -2.31 -21.74
C VAL A 509 -15.36 -3.68 -21.97
N PRO A 510 -15.22 -4.28 -23.16
CA PRO A 510 -15.87 -5.54 -23.49
C PRO A 510 -15.50 -6.68 -22.53
N PHE A 511 -16.48 -7.48 -22.11
CA PHE A 511 -16.36 -8.63 -21.21
C PHE A 511 -15.93 -8.29 -19.78
N LEU A 512 -14.80 -7.61 -19.59
CA LEU A 512 -14.27 -7.26 -18.27
C LEU A 512 -15.10 -6.18 -17.59
N GLY A 513 -15.59 -5.19 -18.34
CA GLY A 513 -16.50 -4.16 -17.81
C GLY A 513 -17.92 -4.66 -17.60
N ASP A 514 -18.28 -5.83 -18.13
CA ASP A 514 -19.60 -6.44 -17.94
C ASP A 514 -19.71 -7.27 -16.66
N LEU A 515 -18.57 -7.59 -16.04
CA LEU A 515 -18.54 -8.28 -14.76
C LEU A 515 -19.16 -7.38 -13.68
N PRO A 516 -19.93 -7.94 -12.73
CA PRO A 516 -20.44 -7.16 -11.60
C PRO A 516 -19.30 -6.81 -10.64
N LEU A 517 -19.36 -5.63 -10.04
CA LEU A 517 -18.50 -5.25 -8.94
C LEU A 517 -18.80 -6.14 -7.73
N LEU A 518 -17.82 -6.97 -7.37
CA LEU A 518 -17.91 -7.87 -6.23
C LEU A 518 -17.58 -7.13 -4.93
N LYS A 519 -18.14 -7.61 -3.83
CA LYS A 519 -18.00 -6.99 -2.51
C LYS A 519 -16.62 -7.23 -1.90
N ASN A 520 -16.23 -8.51 -1.85
CA ASN A 520 -15.04 -8.94 -1.12
C ASN A 520 -13.80 -8.84 -2.02
N THR A 521 -13.52 -7.67 -2.55
CA THR A 521 -12.40 -7.42 -3.47
C THR A 521 -11.64 -6.17 -3.05
N TYR A 522 -10.37 -6.08 -3.41
CA TYR A 522 -9.65 -4.81 -3.41
C TYR A 522 -9.60 -4.25 -4.81
N TYR A 523 -9.63 -2.92 -4.91
CA TYR A 523 -9.62 -2.21 -6.18
C TYR A 523 -8.58 -1.11 -6.16
N SER A 524 -7.82 -1.03 -7.23
CA SER A 524 -7.02 0.15 -7.50
C SER A 524 -7.89 1.24 -8.13
N ILE A 525 -7.88 2.43 -7.54
CA ILE A 525 -8.56 3.63 -8.07
C ILE A 525 -7.58 4.41 -8.93
N GLU A 526 -7.28 3.86 -10.11
CA GLU A 526 -6.34 4.42 -11.08
C GLU A 526 -7.05 5.34 -12.09
N LEU A 527 -6.60 6.59 -12.17
CA LEU A 527 -7.20 7.60 -13.04
C LEU A 527 -6.29 8.83 -13.21
N TYR A 528 -6.64 9.71 -14.15
CA TYR A 528 -6.03 11.03 -14.22
C TYR A 528 -7.07 12.11 -14.53
N ALA A 529 -6.80 13.34 -14.08
CA ALA A 529 -7.50 14.54 -14.51
C ALA A 529 -6.55 15.51 -15.22
N GLU A 530 -7.07 16.29 -16.17
CA GLU A 530 -6.30 17.29 -16.91
C GLU A 530 -6.43 18.67 -16.26
N ASN A 531 -5.32 19.40 -16.15
CA ASN A 531 -5.34 20.80 -15.78
C ASN A 531 -4.37 21.62 -16.64
N TYR A 532 -4.82 22.81 -17.05
CA TYR A 532 -3.96 23.76 -17.75
C TYR A 532 -3.07 24.48 -16.73
N ILE A 533 -1.76 24.51 -16.99
CA ILE A 533 -0.75 25.19 -16.19
C ILE A 533 -0.26 26.40 -16.97
N PRO A 534 -0.77 27.62 -16.69
CA PRO A 534 -0.36 28.84 -17.40
C PRO A 534 1.14 29.12 -17.34
N GLU A 535 1.79 28.78 -16.23
CA GLU A 535 3.21 28.98 -15.96
C GLU A 535 4.10 28.18 -16.92
N LYS A 536 3.60 27.05 -17.41
CA LYS A 536 4.27 26.18 -18.39
C LYS A 536 3.63 26.25 -19.78
N ASN A 537 2.52 27.01 -19.93
CA ASN A 537 1.70 27.11 -21.13
C ASN A 537 1.33 25.73 -21.72
N MET A 538 0.86 24.82 -20.88
CA MET A 538 0.54 23.45 -21.28
C MET A 538 -0.57 22.84 -20.43
N SER A 539 -1.34 21.92 -21.02
CA SER A 539 -2.22 21.04 -20.27
C SER A 539 -1.43 19.84 -19.78
N VAL A 540 -1.51 19.56 -18.49
CA VAL A 540 -0.84 18.44 -17.84
C VAL A 540 -1.88 17.45 -17.33
N LYS A 541 -1.57 16.16 -17.46
CA LYS A 541 -2.35 15.05 -16.91
C LYS A 541 -1.81 14.75 -15.52
N PHE A 542 -2.69 14.72 -14.52
CA PHE A 542 -2.35 14.43 -13.12
C PHE A 542 -2.83 13.02 -12.79
N PRO A 543 -2.01 11.98 -13.01
CA PRO A 543 -2.34 10.60 -12.66
C PRO A 543 -2.22 10.37 -11.15
N MET A 544 -3.14 9.59 -10.59
CA MET A 544 -3.12 9.14 -9.20
C MET A 544 -3.79 7.77 -9.07
N GLU A 545 -3.32 7.00 -8.10
CA GLU A 545 -3.77 5.65 -7.87
C GLU A 545 -3.59 5.26 -6.41
N GLU A 546 -4.64 4.69 -5.84
CA GLU A 546 -4.67 4.21 -4.46
C GLU A 546 -5.65 3.05 -4.34
N ASP A 547 -5.31 2.08 -3.50
CA ASP A 547 -6.14 0.89 -3.29
C ASP A 547 -7.27 1.11 -2.27
N VAL A 548 -8.45 0.59 -2.58
CA VAL A 548 -9.64 0.59 -1.74
C VAL A 548 -10.13 -0.82 -1.40
N TYR A 549 -10.83 -0.94 -0.28
CA TYR A 549 -11.55 -2.14 0.14
C TYR A 549 -13.00 -1.79 0.51
N TRP A 550 -13.91 -2.77 0.43
CA TRP A 550 -15.26 -2.58 0.95
C TRP A 550 -15.28 -2.72 2.48
N SER A 551 -15.70 -1.66 3.16
CA SER A 551 -15.87 -1.66 4.62
C SER A 551 -17.29 -2.10 4.98
N GLU A 552 -17.39 -3.18 5.75
CA GLU A 552 -18.67 -3.64 6.31
C GLU A 552 -19.25 -2.67 7.35
N GLU A 553 -18.39 -1.92 8.03
CA GLU A 553 -18.83 -0.97 9.06
C GLU A 553 -19.49 0.26 8.43
N SER A 554 -18.84 0.88 7.45
CA SER A 554 -19.36 2.08 6.78
C SER A 554 -20.31 1.77 5.62
N GLN A 555 -20.30 0.53 5.11
CA GLN A 555 -20.97 0.16 3.86
C GLN A 555 -20.53 1.03 2.69
N THR A 556 -19.22 1.33 2.62
CA THR A 556 -18.60 2.11 1.54
C THR A 556 -17.22 1.55 1.18
N TRP A 557 -16.71 1.95 0.01
CA TRP A 557 -15.32 1.71 -0.37
C TRP A 557 -14.41 2.67 0.38
N GLU A 558 -13.52 2.14 1.23
CA GLU A 558 -12.56 2.91 2.01
C GLU A 558 -11.15 2.71 1.48
N TRP A 559 -10.29 3.72 1.62
CA TRP A 559 -8.86 3.58 1.34
C TRP A 559 -8.27 2.49 2.23
N VAL A 560 -7.46 1.61 1.66
CA VAL A 560 -6.77 0.57 2.43
C VAL A 560 -5.85 1.21 3.46
N TYR A 561 -5.09 2.23 3.04
CA TYR A 561 -4.19 3.00 3.90
C TYR A 561 -4.57 4.48 3.93
N GLY A 562 -4.53 5.15 2.78
CA GLY A 562 -4.86 6.55 2.67
C GLY A 562 -5.00 6.99 1.22
N ARG A 563 -4.99 8.30 1.01
CA ARG A 563 -4.87 8.92 -0.30
C ARG A 563 -3.91 10.09 -0.22
N GLN A 564 -3.00 10.21 -1.17
CA GLN A 564 -2.19 11.43 -1.30
C GLN A 564 -3.08 12.66 -1.60
N SER A 565 -2.96 13.70 -0.78
CA SER A 565 -3.64 15.00 -0.97
C SER A 565 -2.69 16.20 -1.01
N GLU A 566 -1.38 15.94 -0.85
CA GLU A 566 -0.31 16.93 -0.88
C GLU A 566 0.87 16.35 -1.67
N TYR A 567 1.61 17.22 -2.37
CA TYR A 567 2.80 16.80 -3.11
C TYR A 567 3.89 16.32 -2.16
N LEU A 568 4.59 15.26 -2.56
CA LEU A 568 5.87 14.91 -1.95
C LEU A 568 6.93 15.92 -2.39
N ILE A 569 7.68 16.47 -1.43
CA ILE A 569 8.55 17.62 -1.67
C ILE A 569 10.01 17.20 -1.73
N VAL A 570 10.66 17.49 -2.85
CA VAL A 570 12.12 17.43 -2.98
C VAL A 570 12.68 18.82 -2.69
N ASP A 571 13.14 19.04 -1.46
CA ASP A 571 13.74 20.31 -1.02
C ASP A 571 15.29 20.24 -1.00
N PRO A 572 15.99 20.94 -1.92
CA PRO A 572 17.45 20.94 -1.96
C PRO A 572 18.13 21.66 -0.77
N GLN A 573 17.38 22.37 0.08
CA GLN A 573 17.92 23.12 1.22
C GLN A 573 17.96 22.34 2.53
N GLN A 574 17.18 21.26 2.67
CA GLN A 574 17.14 20.47 3.90
C GLN A 574 18.52 19.92 4.32
N ASP A 575 19.41 19.59 3.37
CA ASP A 575 20.75 19.06 3.66
C ASP A 575 21.85 20.12 3.83
N GLN A 576 21.65 21.36 3.35
CA GLN A 576 22.72 22.38 3.41
C GLN A 576 22.94 22.94 4.82
N GLY A 577 21.98 22.77 5.73
CA GLY A 577 22.13 23.10 7.14
C GLY A 577 23.12 22.20 7.91
N ALA A 578 23.44 21.02 7.37
CA ALA A 578 24.32 20.04 8.03
C ALA A 578 25.81 20.18 7.66
N VAL A 579 26.14 20.82 6.53
CA VAL A 579 27.52 20.82 5.98
C VAL A 579 28.27 22.14 6.23
N GLN A 580 27.59 23.26 6.52
CA GLN A 580 28.25 24.56 6.74
C GLN A 580 28.53 24.89 8.21
N ARG A 581 29.32 24.06 8.91
CA ARG A 581 30.07 24.50 10.11
C ARG A 581 31.43 23.80 10.19
N GLN A 582 32.34 24.14 9.28
CA GLN A 582 33.77 24.12 9.60
C GLN A 582 34.19 25.53 10.01
N PRO A 583 34.81 25.73 11.20
CA PRO A 583 35.36 27.02 11.55
C PRO A 583 36.66 27.24 10.75
N GLU A 584 36.73 28.37 10.06
CA GLU A 584 38.00 28.98 9.66
C GLU A 584 38.87 29.13 10.91
N MET A 585 40.01 28.44 10.93
CA MET A 585 41.10 28.74 11.85
C MET A 585 41.92 29.88 11.26
N GLU A 586 41.66 31.11 11.71
CA GLU A 586 42.65 32.20 11.66
C GLU A 586 43.57 32.12 12.89
N LEU A 587 44.78 31.59 12.69
CA LEU A 587 46.10 32.16 13.03
C LEU A 587 47.22 31.11 12.89
#